data_AF-A0A847NSN8-F1
#
_entry.id   AF-A0A847NSN8-F1
#
_cell.length_a   1.000
_cell.length_b   1.000
_cell.length_c   1.000
_cell.angle_alpha   90.00
_cell.angle_beta   90.00
_cell.angle_gamma   90.00
#
_symmetry.space_group_name_H-M   'P 1'
#
loop_
_entity.id
_entity.type
_entity.pdbx_description
1 polymer ?
#
loop_
_entity_poly.entity_id
_entity_poly.type
_entity_poly.pdbx_seq_one_letter_code
_entity_poly.pdbx_strand_id
1 'polypeptide(L)'
;MIAFSVYAKSQSEDIVIIPDTSLRFRVIANSNSLDDYLIKTKVKEHVEEELIKLLSSAKTLQETKDILKENINNINNVVRDSLEEKEDFQINLGLNYFPKKVYKGVVYPEGYYDSLVITIGEGNGENWWCVLFPPLCLLEQNDNTEDVEYRFFISRIIKYFK
;
A
#
# COMPACT_ATOMS: atom_id res chain seq x y z
N MET A 1 48.07 5.29 -30.78
CA MET A 1 46.62 4.94 -30.71
C MET A 1 46.40 4.22 -29.40
N ILE A 2 45.88 4.92 -28.39
CA ILE A 2 45.61 4.32 -27.07
C ILE A 2 44.14 3.93 -27.08
N ALA A 3 43.86 2.63 -27.18
CA ALA A 3 42.51 2.10 -27.10
C ALA A 3 42.07 2.11 -25.63
N PHE A 4 41.27 3.10 -25.26
CA PHE A 4 40.50 3.07 -24.02
C PHE A 4 39.32 2.12 -24.22
N SER A 5 39.50 0.85 -23.86
CA SER A 5 38.40 -0.08 -23.67
C SER A 5 37.63 0.33 -22.42
N VAL A 6 36.57 1.13 -22.61
CA VAL A 6 35.58 1.42 -21.58
C VAL A 6 34.87 0.11 -21.24
N TYR A 7 35.21 -0.45 -20.08
CA TYR A 7 34.41 -1.51 -19.47
C TYR A 7 33.06 -0.92 -19.08
N ALA A 8 32.06 -1.10 -19.94
CA ALA A 8 30.67 -0.93 -19.56
C ALA A 8 30.32 -2.03 -18.54
N LYS A 9 30.43 -1.69 -17.26
CA LYS A 9 29.95 -2.53 -16.17
C LYS A 9 28.43 -2.60 -16.31
N SER A 10 27.89 -3.71 -16.84
CA SER A 10 26.45 -3.90 -16.86
C SER A 10 25.96 -3.90 -15.41
N GLN A 11 25.21 -2.87 -15.01
CA GLN A 11 24.44 -2.94 -13.78
C GLN A 11 23.41 -4.04 -14.00
N SER A 12 23.58 -5.19 -13.35
CA SER A 12 22.45 -6.07 -13.12
C SER A 12 21.43 -5.25 -12.34
N GLU A 13 20.28 -4.96 -12.93
CA GLU A 13 19.19 -4.35 -12.21
C GLU A 13 18.73 -5.31 -11.12
N ASP A 14 19.16 -5.07 -9.89
CA ASP A 14 18.69 -5.84 -8.73
C ASP A 14 17.18 -5.64 -8.61
N ILE A 15 16.41 -6.69 -8.91
CA ILE A 15 14.96 -6.70 -8.76
C ILE A 15 14.65 -6.59 -7.27
N VAL A 16 13.91 -5.55 -6.88
CA VAL A 16 13.47 -5.37 -5.49
C VAL A 16 12.12 -6.07 -5.33
N ILE A 17 12.03 -6.95 -4.33
CA ILE A 17 10.82 -7.73 -4.04
C ILE A 17 10.33 -7.35 -2.65
N ILE A 18 9.04 -7.04 -2.53
CA ILE A 18 8.39 -6.78 -1.25
C ILE A 18 8.35 -8.08 -0.42
N PRO A 19 8.75 -8.04 0.87
CA PRO A 19 8.77 -9.24 1.71
C PRO A 19 7.37 -9.79 1.95
N ASP A 20 7.29 -11.11 2.14
CA ASP A 20 6.02 -11.76 2.45
C ASP A 20 5.49 -11.38 3.84
N THR A 21 6.39 -11.03 4.76
CA THR A 21 6.07 -10.43 6.06
C THR A 21 5.68 -8.97 5.89
N SER A 22 4.56 -8.72 5.22
CA SER A 22 4.02 -7.38 4.99
C SER A 22 2.57 -7.26 5.44
N LEU A 23 2.19 -6.03 5.84
CA LEU A 23 0.81 -5.66 6.08
C LEU A 23 0.34 -4.73 4.96
N ARG A 24 -0.77 -5.07 4.29
CA ARG A 24 -1.30 -4.32 3.14
C ARG A 24 -2.57 -3.56 3.48
N PHE A 25 -2.80 -2.43 2.81
CA PHE A 25 -4.04 -1.68 2.89
C PHE A 25 -4.71 -1.67 1.52
N ARG A 26 -6.02 -1.95 1.45
CA ARG A 26 -6.80 -1.97 0.21
C ARG A 26 -8.15 -1.30 0.39
N VAL A 27 -8.57 -0.56 -0.63
CA VAL A 27 -9.94 -0.03 -0.76
C VAL A 27 -10.54 -0.51 -2.08
N ILE A 28 -11.75 -1.06 -2.02
CA ILE A 28 -12.50 -1.58 -3.17
C ILE A 28 -13.77 -0.74 -3.33
N ALA A 29 -13.97 -0.16 -4.52
CA ALA A 29 -15.17 0.62 -4.84
C ALA A 29 -16.42 -0.26 -5.00
N ASN A 30 -17.60 0.34 -4.84
CA ASN A 30 -18.88 -0.31 -5.10
C ASN A 30 -19.00 -0.73 -6.57
N SER A 31 -18.71 0.19 -7.51
CA SER A 31 -18.66 -0.09 -8.95
C SER A 31 -17.57 0.73 -9.66
N ASN A 32 -17.57 0.71 -11.00
CA ASN A 32 -16.66 1.48 -11.85
C ASN A 32 -17.24 2.83 -12.30
N SER A 33 -18.33 3.29 -11.69
CA SER A 33 -18.90 4.61 -11.96
C SER A 33 -17.92 5.72 -11.53
N LEU A 34 -18.06 6.91 -12.12
CA LEU A 34 -17.25 8.06 -11.72
C LEU A 34 -17.52 8.44 -10.26
N ASP A 35 -18.77 8.36 -9.81
CA ASP A 35 -19.14 8.67 -8.43
C ASP A 35 -18.48 7.70 -7.45
N ASP A 36 -18.49 6.39 -7.74
CA ASP A 36 -17.84 5.38 -6.90
C ASP A 36 -16.32 5.53 -6.89
N TYR A 37 -15.73 5.94 -8.02
CA TYR A 37 -14.32 6.28 -8.09
C TYR A 37 -13.99 7.46 -7.14
N LEU A 38 -14.79 8.52 -7.16
CA LEU A 38 -14.60 9.68 -6.30
C LEU A 38 -14.78 9.31 -4.81
N ILE A 39 -15.81 8.53 -4.50
CA ILE A 39 -16.07 8.04 -3.14
C ILE A 39 -14.90 7.19 -2.64
N LYS A 40 -14.45 6.20 -3.43
CA LYS A 40 -13.27 5.38 -3.09
C LYS A 40 -12.03 6.24 -2.87
N THR A 41 -11.80 7.23 -3.73
CA THR A 41 -10.63 8.11 -3.64
C THR A 41 -10.65 8.91 -2.33
N LYS A 42 -11.79 9.48 -1.96
CA LYS A 42 -11.99 10.18 -0.68
C LYS A 42 -11.77 9.26 0.52
N VAL A 43 -12.37 8.06 0.52
CA VAL A 43 -12.18 7.06 1.58
C VAL A 43 -10.71 6.66 1.70
N LYS A 44 -10.05 6.39 0.57
CA LYS A 44 -8.63 6.05 0.51
C LYS A 44 -7.79 7.14 1.17
N GLU A 45 -7.93 8.39 0.75
CA GLU A 45 -7.12 9.52 1.23
C GLU A 45 -7.31 9.74 2.74
N HIS A 46 -8.55 9.83 3.22
CA HIS A 46 -8.80 10.07 4.64
C HIS A 46 -8.32 8.93 5.55
N VAL A 47 -8.51 7.67 5.12
CA VAL A 47 -8.05 6.51 5.89
C VAL A 47 -6.52 6.41 5.86
N GLU A 48 -5.91 6.63 4.70
CA GLU A 48 -4.45 6.65 4.54
C GLU A 48 -3.79 7.68 5.47
N GLU A 49 -4.32 8.91 5.52
CA GLU A 49 -3.84 9.95 6.43
C GLU A 49 -3.93 9.54 7.91
N GLU A 50 -5.02 8.89 8.31
CA GLU A 50 -5.18 8.41 9.68
C GLU A 50 -4.21 7.26 10.01
N LEU A 51 -4.05 6.32 9.08
CA LEU A 51 -3.11 5.20 9.23
C LEU A 51 -1.67 5.68 9.36
N ILE A 52 -1.26 6.69 8.60
CA ILE A 52 0.08 7.29 8.69
C ILE A 52 0.33 7.86 10.09
N LYS A 53 -0.66 8.55 10.67
CA LYS A 53 -0.55 9.11 12.03
C LYS A 53 -0.43 7.99 13.06
N LEU A 54 -1.34 7.02 13.01
CA LEU A 54 -1.41 5.89 13.96
C LEU A 54 -0.14 5.03 13.92
N LEU A 55 0.41 4.79 12.73
CA LEU A 55 1.52 3.85 12.52
C LEU A 55 2.90 4.53 12.55
N SER A 56 2.97 5.84 12.80
CA SER A 56 4.22 6.62 12.80
C SER A 56 5.31 6.09 13.74
N SER A 57 4.92 5.41 14.82
CA SER A 57 5.83 4.82 15.82
C SER A 57 6.02 3.30 15.68
N ALA A 58 5.29 2.64 14.77
CA ALA A 58 5.32 1.19 14.63
C ALA A 58 6.65 0.72 14.02
N LYS A 59 7.30 -0.26 14.66
CA LYS A 59 8.61 -0.79 14.25
C LYS A 59 8.55 -2.21 13.74
N THR A 60 7.49 -2.95 14.07
CA THR A 60 7.33 -4.35 13.68
C THR A 60 5.96 -4.62 13.09
N LEU A 61 5.86 -5.68 12.28
CA LEU A 61 4.59 -6.16 11.74
C LEU A 61 3.57 -6.42 12.85
N GLN A 62 4.00 -7.00 13.96
CA GLN A 62 3.12 -7.31 15.09
C GLN A 62 2.59 -6.04 15.76
N GLU A 63 3.45 -5.05 16.01
CA GLU A 63 3.04 -3.73 16.54
C GLU A 63 2.05 -3.05 15.59
N THR A 64 2.30 -3.06 14.27
CA THR A 64 1.36 -2.52 13.28
C THR A 64 -0.01 -3.20 13.38
N LYS A 65 -0.06 -4.53 13.50
CA LYS A 65 -1.31 -5.28 13.63
C LYS A 65 -2.06 -4.92 14.90
N ASP A 66 -1.36 -4.78 16.01
CA ASP A 66 -1.98 -4.50 17.30
C ASP A 66 -2.53 -3.06 17.37
N ILE A 67 -1.78 -2.08 16.85
CA ILE A 67 -2.27 -0.69 16.70
C ILE A 67 -3.54 -0.65 15.83
N LEU A 68 -3.58 -1.37 14.71
CA LEU A 68 -4.77 -1.41 13.84
C LEU A 68 -5.98 -2.04 14.54
N LYS A 69 -5.79 -3.11 15.31
CA LYS A 69 -6.87 -3.75 16.07
C LYS A 69 -7.43 -2.81 17.14
N GLU A 70 -6.55 -2.14 17.89
CA GLU A 70 -6.94 -1.20 18.94
C GLU A 70 -7.71 0.00 18.39
N ASN A 71 -7.39 0.42 17.16
CA ASN A 71 -7.97 1.60 16.50
C ASN A 71 -9.05 1.27 15.46
N ILE A 72 -9.51 0.01 15.37
CA ILE A 72 -10.46 -0.41 14.32
C ILE A 72 -11.77 0.39 14.36
N ASN A 73 -12.24 0.77 15.55
CA ASN A 73 -13.44 1.59 15.71
C ASN A 73 -13.24 3.02 15.19
N ASN A 74 -12.06 3.59 15.38
CA ASN A 74 -11.70 4.89 14.83
C ASN A 74 -11.66 4.85 13.30
N ILE A 75 -11.01 3.82 12.73
CA ILE A 75 -10.96 3.60 11.28
C ILE A 75 -12.38 3.44 10.71
N ASN A 76 -13.25 2.67 11.36
CA ASN A 76 -14.66 2.55 10.97
C ASN A 76 -15.38 3.90 10.91
N ASN A 77 -15.12 4.79 11.87
CA ASN A 77 -15.72 6.12 11.88
C ASN A 77 -15.18 6.99 10.73
N VAL A 78 -13.86 6.99 10.50
CA VAL A 78 -13.25 7.72 9.37
C VAL A 78 -13.84 7.27 8.03
N VAL A 79 -14.06 5.96 7.84
CA VAL A 79 -14.71 5.44 6.62
C VAL A 79 -16.15 5.94 6.52
N ARG A 80 -16.93 5.81 7.59
CA ARG A 80 -18.33 6.25 7.62
C ARG A 80 -18.47 7.74 7.29
N ASP A 81 -17.65 8.59 7.90
CA ASP A 81 -17.64 10.03 7.67
C ASP A 81 -17.25 10.38 6.23
N SER A 82 -16.32 9.60 5.66
CA SER A 82 -15.89 9.77 4.26
C SER A 82 -17.00 9.44 3.27
N LEU A 83 -17.84 8.44 3.57
CA LEU A 83 -18.97 8.02 2.75
C LEU A 83 -20.19 8.93 2.85
N GLU A 84 -20.26 9.83 3.83
CA GLU A 84 -21.44 10.68 4.10
C GLU A 84 -22.74 9.86 4.23
N GLU A 85 -22.64 8.65 4.79
CA GLU A 85 -23.75 7.69 4.94
C GLU A 85 -24.45 7.27 3.63
N LYS A 86 -23.84 7.51 2.46
CA LYS A 86 -24.45 7.18 1.16
C LYS A 86 -24.40 5.70 0.80
N GLU A 87 -23.40 4.99 1.35
CA GLU A 87 -23.08 3.62 0.97
C GLU A 87 -22.77 2.79 2.22
N ASP A 88 -23.16 1.53 2.19
CA ASP A 88 -22.70 0.54 3.16
C ASP A 88 -21.23 0.20 2.92
N PHE A 89 -20.55 -0.30 3.96
CA PHE A 89 -19.16 -0.75 3.83
C PHE A 89 -18.83 -1.88 4.80
N GLN A 90 -17.80 -2.62 4.45
CA GLN A 90 -17.21 -3.65 5.29
C GLN A 90 -15.71 -3.39 5.46
N ILE A 91 -15.22 -3.53 6.70
CA ILE A 91 -13.79 -3.56 6.99
C ILE A 91 -13.38 -4.98 7.39
N ASN A 92 -12.37 -5.52 6.73
CA ASN A 92 -11.72 -6.78 7.07
C ASN A 92 -10.27 -6.52 7.51
N LEU A 93 -9.98 -6.77 8.79
CA LEU A 93 -8.61 -6.77 9.32
C LEU A 93 -8.18 -8.23 9.54
N GLY A 94 -7.35 -8.76 8.63
CA GLY A 94 -6.98 -10.17 8.63
C GLY A 94 -6.23 -10.61 7.37
N LEU A 95 -6.27 -11.91 7.07
CA LEU A 95 -5.63 -12.47 5.88
C LEU A 95 -6.50 -12.30 4.64
N ASN A 96 -6.00 -11.59 3.63
CA ASN A 96 -6.67 -11.42 2.34
C ASN A 96 -5.73 -11.70 1.18
N TYR A 97 -6.30 -12.13 0.04
CA TYR A 97 -5.56 -12.38 -1.18
C TYR A 97 -5.26 -11.08 -1.93
N PHE A 98 -4.03 -10.94 -2.40
CA PHE A 98 -3.60 -9.87 -3.28
C PHE A 98 -3.00 -10.44 -4.56
N PRO A 99 -3.35 -9.88 -5.73
CA PRO A 99 -2.72 -10.25 -6.99
C PRO A 99 -1.29 -9.71 -7.07
N LYS A 100 -0.51 -10.29 -7.98
CA LYS A 100 0.83 -9.79 -8.31
C LYS A 100 0.74 -8.37 -8.89
N LYS A 101 1.63 -7.48 -8.46
CA LYS A 101 1.83 -6.13 -9.03
C LYS A 101 3.32 -5.92 -9.30
N VAL A 102 3.63 -5.26 -10.41
CA VAL A 102 4.97 -4.74 -10.71
C VAL A 102 4.83 -3.24 -10.84
N TYR A 103 5.56 -2.48 -10.03
CA TYR A 103 5.47 -1.03 -10.01
C TYR A 103 6.85 -0.42 -9.84
N LYS A 104 7.25 0.45 -10.78
CA LYS A 104 8.54 1.16 -10.78
C LYS A 104 9.74 0.26 -10.45
N GLY A 105 9.81 -0.91 -11.12
CA GLY A 105 10.88 -1.90 -10.92
C GLY A 105 10.85 -2.69 -9.60
N VAL A 106 9.77 -2.58 -8.83
CA VAL A 106 9.52 -3.33 -7.59
C VAL A 106 8.43 -4.37 -7.80
N VAL A 107 8.68 -5.60 -7.34
CA VAL A 107 7.73 -6.72 -7.43
C VAL A 107 6.99 -6.89 -6.11
N TYR A 108 5.68 -6.89 -6.20
CA TYR A 108 4.75 -7.26 -5.13
C TYR A 108 4.21 -8.65 -5.44
N PRO A 109 4.67 -9.70 -4.74
CA PRO A 109 4.21 -11.06 -5.00
C PRO A 109 2.70 -11.21 -4.72
N GLU A 110 2.09 -12.17 -5.40
CA GLU A 110 0.73 -12.61 -5.10
C GLU A 110 0.72 -13.53 -3.89
N GLY A 111 -0.40 -13.56 -3.17
CA GLY A 111 -0.54 -14.40 -1.99
C GLY A 111 -1.53 -13.85 -0.96
N TYR A 112 -1.58 -14.51 0.19
CA TYR A 112 -2.36 -14.08 1.34
C TYR A 112 -1.49 -13.28 2.30
N TYR A 113 -1.96 -12.09 2.66
CA TYR A 113 -1.21 -11.15 3.52
C TYR A 113 -2.09 -10.65 4.66
N ASP A 114 -1.46 -10.36 5.79
CA ASP A 114 -2.08 -9.53 6.82
C ASP A 114 -2.48 -8.20 6.17
N SER A 115 -3.72 -7.77 6.37
CA SER A 115 -4.23 -6.62 5.65
C SER A 115 -5.43 -5.97 6.31
N LEU A 116 -5.58 -4.68 6.03
CA LEU A 116 -6.79 -3.91 6.22
C LEU A 116 -7.46 -3.74 4.85
N VAL A 117 -8.61 -4.35 4.65
CA VAL A 117 -9.38 -4.26 3.40
C VAL A 117 -10.71 -3.57 3.69
N ILE A 118 -10.98 -2.48 2.97
CA ILE A 118 -12.24 -1.76 3.00
C ILE A 118 -12.97 -2.05 1.70
N THR A 119 -14.18 -2.60 1.81
CA THR A 119 -15.07 -2.85 0.67
C THR A 119 -16.26 -1.94 0.79
N ILE A 120 -16.46 -1.07 -0.22
CA ILE A 120 -17.59 -0.14 -0.28
C ILE A 120 -18.69 -0.81 -1.11
N GLY A 121 -19.93 -0.77 -0.61
CA GLY A 121 -21.09 -1.42 -1.23
C GLY A 121 -20.83 -2.89 -1.55
N GLU A 122 -21.11 -3.29 -2.79
CA GLU A 122 -20.93 -4.67 -3.27
C GLU A 122 -19.47 -5.02 -3.62
N GLY A 123 -18.56 -4.03 -3.68
CA GLY A 123 -17.15 -4.29 -3.97
C GLY A 123 -16.85 -4.73 -5.40
N ASN A 124 -17.69 -4.37 -6.38
CA ASN A 124 -17.54 -4.77 -7.78
C ASN A 124 -16.66 -3.82 -8.61
N GLY A 125 -16.15 -2.76 -7.99
CA GLY A 125 -15.39 -1.71 -8.64
C GLY A 125 -13.87 -1.89 -8.62
N GLU A 126 -13.21 -0.94 -9.28
CA GLU A 126 -11.76 -0.79 -9.25
C GLU A 126 -11.25 -0.67 -7.82
N ASN A 127 -10.12 -1.31 -7.54
CA ASN A 127 -9.50 -1.29 -6.22
C ASN A 127 -8.15 -0.59 -6.25
N TRP A 128 -7.75 -0.07 -5.09
CA TRP A 128 -6.43 0.50 -4.86
C TRP A 128 -5.82 -0.16 -3.64
N TRP A 129 -4.49 -0.33 -3.62
CA TRP A 129 -3.79 -0.85 -2.46
C TRP A 129 -2.32 -0.43 -2.38
N CYS A 130 -1.83 -0.39 -1.14
CA CYS A 130 -0.46 -0.09 -0.77
C CYS A 130 0.04 -1.03 0.35
N VAL A 131 1.30 -0.89 0.76
CA VAL A 131 1.90 -1.65 1.88
C VAL A 131 2.11 -0.73 3.09
N LEU A 132 1.45 -1.05 4.21
CA LEU A 132 1.55 -0.34 5.49
C LEU A 132 2.74 -0.78 6.33
N PHE A 133 3.12 -2.07 6.27
CA PHE A 133 4.34 -2.56 6.90
C PHE A 133 5.13 -3.44 5.91
N PRO A 134 6.43 -3.15 5.67
CA PRO A 134 7.09 -1.89 6.03
C PRO A 134 6.34 -0.67 5.44
N PRO A 135 6.54 0.57 5.95
CA PRO A 135 5.69 1.72 5.62
C PRO A 135 6.00 2.29 4.23
N LEU A 136 5.54 1.60 3.17
CA LEU A 136 5.76 1.98 1.77
C LEU A 136 4.66 2.87 1.21
N CYS A 137 3.47 2.87 1.84
CA CYS A 137 2.30 3.63 1.40
C CYS A 137 2.62 5.14 1.18
N LEU A 138 3.40 5.74 2.09
CA LEU A 138 3.86 7.14 2.01
C LEU A 138 4.67 7.46 0.75
N LEU A 139 5.44 6.49 0.25
CA LEU A 139 6.24 6.68 -0.96
C LEU A 139 5.38 6.58 -2.23
N GLU A 140 4.29 5.80 -2.20
CA GLU A 140 3.36 5.70 -3.32
C GLU A 140 2.49 6.96 -3.49
N GLN A 141 2.44 7.86 -2.50
CA GLN A 141 1.76 9.16 -2.62
C GLN A 141 2.51 10.15 -3.53
N ASN A 142 3.83 9.96 -3.71
CA ASN A 142 4.69 10.88 -4.46
C ASN A 142 4.95 10.33 -5.88
N ASP A 143 3.99 10.53 -6.79
CA ASP A 143 4.07 9.99 -8.16
C ASP A 143 5.24 10.56 -9.00
N ASN A 144 5.80 11.70 -8.62
CA ASN A 144 6.88 12.39 -9.33
C ASN A 144 8.28 11.78 -9.11
N THR A 145 8.42 10.72 -8.32
CA THR A 145 9.71 10.05 -8.09
C THR A 145 10.08 9.17 -9.29
N GLU A 146 11.30 9.35 -9.83
CA GLU A 146 11.84 8.50 -10.89
C GLU A 146 11.97 7.03 -10.43
N ASP A 147 11.80 6.08 -11.36
CA ASP A 147 11.79 4.64 -11.04
C ASP A 147 13.06 4.17 -10.30
N VAL A 148 14.23 4.70 -10.68
CA VAL A 148 15.51 4.36 -10.05
C VAL A 148 15.55 4.84 -8.60
N GLU A 149 15.07 6.05 -8.34
CA GLU A 149 15.01 6.64 -7.02
C GLU A 149 13.98 5.91 -6.13
N TYR A 150 12.81 5.60 -6.68
CA TYR A 150 11.78 4.82 -6.00
C TYR A 150 12.32 3.46 -5.55
N ARG A 151 12.93 2.69 -6.48
CA ARG A 151 13.53 1.38 -6.18
C ARG A 151 14.60 1.48 -5.10
N PHE A 152 15.42 2.52 -5.13
CA PHE A 152 16.47 2.76 -4.13
C PHE A 152 15.87 3.01 -2.73
N PHE A 153 14.85 3.86 -2.61
CA PHE A 153 14.19 4.12 -1.33
C PHE A 153 13.50 2.87 -0.77
N ILE A 154 12.75 2.14 -1.61
CA ILE A 154 12.09 0.90 -1.19
C ILE A 154 13.12 -0.13 -0.70
N SER A 155 14.23 -0.31 -1.42
CA SER A 155 15.32 -1.21 -1.01
C SER A 155 15.89 -0.86 0.36
N ARG A 156 16.06 0.43 0.66
CA ARG A 156 16.54 0.90 1.97
C ARG A 156 15.54 0.63 3.08
N ILE A 157 14.26 0.91 2.84
CA ILE A 157 13.19 0.66 3.83
C ILE A 157 13.09 -0.83 4.14
N ILE A 158 13.04 -1.69 3.12
CA ILE A 158 12.96 -3.14 3.32
C ILE A 158 14.16 -3.65 4.14
N LYS A 159 15.37 -3.14 3.88
CA LYS A 159 16.56 -3.52 4.65
C LYS A 159 16.52 -3.06 6.12
N TYR A 160 15.86 -1.94 6.40
CA TYR A 160 15.75 -1.40 7.75
C TYR A 160 14.75 -2.18 8.61
N PHE A 161 13.65 -2.66 8.01
CA PHE A 161 12.58 -3.40 8.70
C PHE A 161 12.71 -4.94 8.58
N LYS A 162 13.85 -5.42 8.06
CA LYS A 162 14.17 -6.85 7.97
C LYS A 162 14.68 -7.42 9.28
#